data_AF-V5HXK5-F1
#
_entry.id   AF-V5HXK5-F1
#
_cell.length_a   1.000
_cell.length_b   1.000
_cell.length_c   1.000
_cell.angle_alpha   90.00
_cell.angle_beta   90.00
_cell.angle_gamma   90.00
#
_symmetry.space_group_name_H-M   'P 1'
#
loop_
_entity.id
_entity.type
_entity.pdbx_description
1 polymer ?
#
loop_
_entity_poly.entity_id
_entity_poly.type
_entity_poly.pdbx_seq_one_letter_code
_entity_poly.pdbx_strand_id
1 'polypeptide(L)'
;TGLSFFIMGTTRLIVAMFVLFAICKPTVTGVPLKGAENLAPECGPKIEALCKKETAGTLEKIDVTLRDCEVTCTYRLRGARTVYRDGLLVQNIDSVVVNLPEGMPCAFGATCDSSGKCSCPFCNKSGGK
;
A
#
# COMPACT_ATOMS: atom_id res chain seq x y z
N THR A 1 4.39 -1.07 -53.46
CA THR A 1 3.99 -2.21 -52.61
C THR A 1 4.81 -2.20 -51.33
N GLY A 2 4.44 -1.38 -50.34
CA GLY A 2 5.25 -1.23 -49.12
C GLY A 2 4.52 -0.56 -47.96
N LEU A 3 3.59 0.35 -48.25
CA LEU A 3 2.83 1.08 -47.21
C LEU A 3 1.84 0.18 -46.43
N SER A 4 1.28 -0.85 -47.07
CA SER A 4 0.26 -1.74 -46.50
C SER A 4 0.82 -2.76 -45.49
N PHE A 5 2.12 -3.08 -45.54
CA PHE A 5 2.75 -3.99 -44.58
C PHE A 5 3.09 -3.30 -43.24
N PHE A 6 3.32 -1.99 -43.24
CA PHE A 6 3.60 -1.25 -42.01
C PHE A 6 2.35 -1.11 -41.12
N ILE A 7 1.16 -0.98 -41.71
CA ILE A 7 -0.09 -0.74 -40.98
C ILE A 7 -0.57 -2.01 -40.25
N MET A 8 -0.28 -3.20 -40.79
CA MET A 8 -0.67 -4.48 -40.19
C MET A 8 0.24 -4.91 -39.02
N GLY A 9 1.48 -4.40 -38.98
CA GLY A 9 2.42 -4.66 -37.87
C GLY A 9 2.20 -3.76 -36.66
N THR A 10 1.87 -2.47 -36.88
CA THR A 10 1.65 -1.51 -35.79
C THR A 10 0.37 -1.78 -35.01
N THR A 11 -0.70 -2.24 -35.68
CA THR A 11 -1.94 -2.65 -35.01
C THR A 11 -1.72 -3.80 -34.03
N ARG A 12 -0.86 -4.77 -34.35
CA ARG A 12 -0.55 -5.89 -33.43
C ARG A 12 0.24 -5.45 -32.20
N LEU A 13 1.19 -4.53 -32.36
CA LEU A 13 1.97 -4.00 -31.23
C LEU A 13 1.12 -3.13 -30.29
N ILE A 14 0.21 -2.33 -30.84
CA ILE A 14 -0.71 -1.51 -30.04
C ILE A 14 -1.68 -2.39 -29.26
N VAL A 15 -2.25 -3.42 -29.88
CA VAL A 15 -3.15 -4.37 -29.20
C VAL A 15 -2.40 -5.12 -28.09
N ALA A 16 -1.15 -5.55 -28.31
CA ALA A 16 -0.34 -6.21 -27.28
C ALA A 16 -0.06 -5.30 -26.07
N MET A 17 0.22 -4.00 -26.30
CA MET A 17 0.38 -3.01 -25.23
C MET A 17 -0.91 -2.83 -24.40
N PHE A 18 -2.08 -2.76 -25.04
CA PHE A 18 -3.35 -2.64 -24.32
C PHE A 18 -3.71 -3.88 -23.49
N VAL A 19 -3.35 -5.08 -23.97
CA VAL A 19 -3.54 -6.33 -23.20
C VAL A 19 -2.69 -6.34 -21.93
N LEU A 20 -1.45 -5.86 -21.99
CA LEU A 20 -0.59 -5.75 -20.79
C LEU A 20 -1.17 -4.77 -19.75
N PHE A 21 -1.74 -3.65 -20.18
CA PHE A 21 -2.44 -2.71 -19.28
C PHE A 21 -3.69 -3.30 -18.62
N ALA A 22 -4.39 -4.24 -19.26
CA ALA A 22 -5.57 -4.88 -18.69
C ALA A 22 -5.24 -5.91 -17.59
N ILE A 23 -4.03 -6.48 -17.60
CA ILE A 23 -3.56 -7.45 -16.59
C ILE A 23 -3.04 -6.69 -15.35
N CYS A 24 -2.37 -5.56 -15.56
CA CYS A 24 -2.02 -4.63 -14.50
C CYS A 24 -3.23 -3.76 -14.12
N LYS A 25 -4.32 -4.36 -13.62
CA LYS A 25 -5.31 -3.58 -12.88
C LYS A 25 -4.63 -3.12 -11.58
N PRO A 26 -4.37 -1.82 -11.37
CA PRO A 26 -4.16 -1.36 -10.01
C PRO A 26 -5.50 -1.57 -9.31
N THR A 27 -5.59 -2.63 -8.51
CA THR A 27 -6.67 -2.80 -7.54
C THR A 27 -6.45 -1.76 -6.45
N VAL A 28 -6.67 -0.50 -6.79
CA VAL A 28 -6.69 0.62 -5.87
C VAL A 28 -8.16 0.91 -5.67
N THR A 29 -8.72 0.18 -4.72
CA THR A 29 -9.76 0.74 -3.85
C THR A 29 -9.37 2.18 -3.55
N GLY A 30 -10.27 3.14 -3.76
CA GLY A 30 -9.96 4.57 -3.95
C GLY A 30 -9.26 5.32 -2.80
N VAL A 31 -8.72 4.60 -1.81
CA VAL A 31 -7.89 5.12 -0.73
C VAL A 31 -6.42 5.12 -1.17
N PRO A 32 -5.73 6.26 -1.13
CA PRO A 32 -4.30 6.32 -1.43
C PRO A 32 -3.50 5.45 -0.45
N LEU A 33 -2.78 4.47 -1.01
CA LEU A 33 -1.89 3.57 -0.28
C LEU A 33 -0.44 3.93 -0.61
N LYS A 34 0.30 4.40 0.40
CA LYS A 34 1.70 4.83 0.27
C LYS A 34 2.64 3.83 0.94
N GLY A 35 3.88 3.71 0.44
CA GLY A 35 4.92 2.90 1.08
C GLY A 35 4.88 1.39 0.79
N ALA A 36 3.90 0.91 0.01
CA ALA A 36 3.84 -0.48 -0.46
C ALA A 36 4.27 -0.66 -1.93
N GLU A 37 5.00 0.30 -2.47
CA GLU A 37 5.35 0.37 -3.90
C GLU A 37 6.25 -0.80 -4.33
N ASN A 38 6.99 -1.37 -3.37
CA ASN A 38 7.84 -2.55 -3.55
C ASN A 38 7.10 -3.88 -3.26
N LEU A 39 5.81 -3.82 -2.90
CA LEU A 39 5.00 -5.01 -2.66
C LEU A 39 4.27 -5.44 -3.92
N ALA A 40 3.96 -6.72 -3.98
CA ALA A 40 3.15 -7.28 -5.06
C ALA A 40 1.71 -6.72 -5.00
N PRO A 41 1.03 -6.56 -6.15
CA PRO A 41 -0.29 -5.92 -6.22
C PRO A 41 -1.37 -6.63 -5.36
N GLU A 42 -1.22 -7.94 -5.12
CA GLU A 42 -2.10 -8.70 -4.23
C GLU A 42 -1.94 -8.36 -2.73
N CYS A 43 -0.87 -7.65 -2.34
CA CYS A 43 -0.65 -7.21 -0.96
C CYS A 43 -1.53 -6.01 -0.60
N GLY A 44 -1.84 -5.12 -1.56
CA GLY A 44 -2.63 -3.90 -1.31
C GLY A 44 -3.96 -4.16 -0.62
N PRO A 45 -4.82 -5.06 -1.16
CA PRO A 45 -6.10 -5.39 -0.53
C PRO A 45 -5.97 -5.98 0.88
N LYS A 46 -4.90 -6.74 1.16
CA LYS A 46 -4.64 -7.28 2.51
C LYS A 46 -4.29 -6.18 3.49
N ILE A 47 -3.47 -5.21 3.08
CA ILE A 47 -3.10 -4.05 3.89
C ILE A 47 -4.33 -3.19 4.17
N GLU A 48 -5.16 -2.92 3.16
CA GLU A 48 -6.41 -2.17 3.35
C GLU A 48 -7.34 -2.87 4.35
N ALA A 49 -7.42 -4.19 4.33
CA ALA A 49 -8.22 -4.96 5.29
C ALA A 49 -7.76 -4.77 6.75
N LEU A 50 -6.47 -4.51 7.00
CA LEU A 50 -5.96 -4.19 8.35
C LEU A 50 -6.54 -2.86 8.88
N CYS A 51 -6.87 -1.94 7.97
CA CYS A 51 -7.45 -0.64 8.29
C CYS A 51 -8.99 -0.61 8.27
N LYS A 52 -9.68 -1.74 8.08
CA LYS A 52 -11.15 -1.76 8.11
C LYS A 52 -11.65 -1.88 9.55
N LYS A 53 -11.68 -0.75 10.27
CA LYS A 53 -12.39 -0.62 11.55
C LYS A 53 -13.70 0.16 11.35
N GLU A 54 -14.85 -0.47 11.61
CA GLU A 54 -16.17 0.16 11.43
C GLU A 54 -16.40 1.41 12.29
N THR A 55 -15.68 1.53 13.41
CA THR A 55 -15.89 2.58 14.41
C THR A 55 -15.06 3.85 14.19
N ALA A 56 -14.07 3.85 13.30
CA ALA A 56 -13.10 4.93 13.17
C ALA A 56 -13.49 6.06 12.19
N GLY A 57 -14.55 5.89 11.40
CA GLY A 57 -14.98 6.85 10.36
C GLY A 57 -14.60 6.41 8.95
N THR A 58 -14.42 7.36 8.03
CA THR A 58 -14.09 7.05 6.63
C THR A 58 -12.58 7.01 6.44
N LEU A 59 -12.03 5.87 5.98
CA LEU A 59 -10.61 5.74 5.69
C LEU A 59 -10.19 6.69 4.55
N GLU A 60 -9.27 7.61 4.82
CA GLU A 60 -8.77 8.58 3.84
C GLU A 60 -7.38 8.25 3.31
N LYS A 61 -6.53 7.59 4.13
CA LYS A 61 -5.14 7.33 3.75
C LYS A 61 -4.57 6.11 4.47
N ILE A 62 -3.76 5.35 3.75
CA ILE A 62 -2.94 4.27 4.31
C ILE A 62 -1.47 4.58 4.04
N ASP A 63 -0.66 4.67 5.07
CA ASP A 63 0.80 4.75 4.97
C ASP A 63 1.42 3.47 5.54
N VAL A 64 2.25 2.80 4.74
CA VAL A 64 2.92 1.55 5.13
C VAL A 64 4.39 1.83 5.40
N THR A 65 4.85 1.53 6.61
CA THR A 65 6.25 1.60 7.01
C THR A 65 6.80 0.18 7.12
N LEU A 66 7.22 -0.37 5.97
CA LEU A 66 7.69 -1.75 5.87
C LEU A 66 8.83 -2.08 6.85
N ARG A 67 9.79 -1.16 7.03
CA ARG A 67 10.95 -1.34 7.93
C ARG A 67 10.56 -1.50 9.38
N ASP A 68 9.48 -0.84 9.78
CA ASP A 68 8.96 -0.86 11.14
C ASP A 68 7.84 -1.89 11.29
N CYS A 69 7.47 -2.60 10.21
CA CYS A 69 6.35 -3.54 10.20
C CYS A 69 5.06 -2.91 10.74
N GLU A 70 4.81 -1.66 10.36
CA GLU A 70 3.61 -0.90 10.75
C GLU A 70 2.83 -0.35 9.55
N VAL A 71 1.51 -0.21 9.75
CA VAL A 71 0.58 0.50 8.87
C VAL A 71 -0.09 1.59 9.68
N THR A 72 0.02 2.82 9.20
CA THR A 72 -0.75 3.95 9.73
C THR A 72 -2.01 4.13 8.89
N CYS A 73 -3.16 3.89 9.50
CA CYS A 73 -4.48 4.09 8.92
C CYS A 73 -5.00 5.46 9.38
N THR A 74 -5.25 6.38 8.46
CA THR A 74 -5.84 7.70 8.77
C THR A 74 -7.29 7.75 8.33
N TYR A 75 -8.16 8.07 9.28
CA TYR A 75 -9.60 8.15 9.11
C TYR A 75 -10.06 9.59 9.26
N ARG A 76 -11.06 9.95 8.47
CA ARG A 76 -11.86 11.14 8.70
C ARG A 76 -12.99 10.81 9.66
N LEU A 77 -13.01 11.54 10.77
CA LEU A 77 -14.05 11.43 11.79
C LEU A 77 -15.38 12.00 11.25
N ARG A 78 -16.49 11.52 11.81
CA ARG A 78 -17.82 12.01 11.45
C ARG A 78 -17.95 13.50 11.83
N GLY A 79 -18.59 14.27 10.96
CA GLY A 79 -18.85 15.70 11.17
C GLY A 79 -18.13 16.62 10.18
N ALA A 80 -17.91 17.87 10.60
CA ALA A 80 -17.20 18.87 9.80
C ALA A 80 -15.78 18.41 9.48
N ARG A 81 -15.26 18.81 8.32
CA ARG A 81 -13.90 18.45 7.89
C ARG A 81 -12.83 19.11 8.76
N THR A 82 -13.14 20.28 9.29
CA THR A 82 -12.31 21.01 10.24
C THR A 82 -13.11 21.28 11.50
N VAL A 83 -12.46 21.16 12.66
CA VAL A 83 -13.05 21.37 13.97
C VAL A 83 -12.14 22.30 14.77
N TYR A 84 -12.72 23.08 15.67
CA TYR A 84 -11.95 23.86 16.63
C TYR A 84 -11.52 22.96 17.78
N ARG A 85 -10.22 22.80 17.97
CA ARG A 85 -9.59 22.13 19.12
C ARG A 85 -8.56 23.10 19.69
N ASP A 86 -8.62 23.36 20.99
CA ASP A 86 -7.65 24.22 21.69
C ASP A 86 -7.45 25.61 21.07
N GLY A 87 -8.54 26.21 20.56
CA GLY A 87 -8.54 27.54 19.94
C GLY A 87 -8.01 27.58 18.50
N LEU A 88 -7.65 26.43 17.92
CA LEU A 88 -7.14 26.31 16.55
C LEU A 88 -8.09 25.49 15.66
N LEU A 89 -8.18 25.88 14.39
CA LEU A 89 -8.88 25.11 13.36
C LEU A 89 -7.98 23.95 12.90
N VAL A 90 -8.36 22.72 13.26
CA VAL A 90 -7.64 21.50 12.90
C VAL A 90 -8.48 20.58 12.02
N GLN A 91 -7.85 19.69 11.26
CA GLN A 91 -8.57 18.67 10.51
C GLN A 91 -9.19 17.64 11.45
N ASN A 92 -10.43 17.26 11.20
CA ASN A 92 -11.17 16.29 11.99
C ASN A 92 -10.81 14.86 11.56
N ILE A 93 -9.56 14.48 11.79
CA ILE A 93 -8.99 13.19 11.43
C ILE A 93 -8.49 12.46 12.67
N ASP A 94 -8.45 11.14 12.59
CA ASP A 94 -7.86 10.25 13.58
C ASP A 94 -6.93 9.25 12.89
N SER A 95 -5.87 8.84 13.57
CA SER A 95 -4.84 7.96 13.01
C SER A 95 -4.56 6.81 13.95
N VAL A 96 -4.58 5.59 13.42
CA VAL A 96 -4.29 4.37 14.18
C VAL A 96 -3.13 3.64 13.53
N VAL A 97 -2.16 3.24 14.34
CA VAL A 97 -1.06 2.37 13.92
C VAL A 97 -1.45 0.91 14.17
N VAL A 98 -1.23 0.06 13.18
CA VAL A 98 -1.52 -1.37 13.21
C VAL A 98 -0.28 -2.13 12.73
N ASN A 99 0.09 -3.20 13.41
CA ASN A 99 1.24 -4.02 13.01
C ASN A 99 0.93 -4.82 11.73
N LEU A 100 1.92 -4.94 10.86
CA LEU A 100 1.91 -5.87 9.74
C LEU A 100 1.86 -7.31 10.28
N PRO A 101 1.15 -8.23 9.60
CA PRO A 101 1.13 -9.64 9.97
C PRO A 101 2.52 -10.29 9.87
N GLU A 102 2.71 -11.33 10.68
CA GLU A 102 3.91 -12.16 10.67
C GLU A 102 4.18 -12.74 9.27
N GLY A 103 5.45 -12.77 8.87
CA GLY A 103 5.89 -13.26 7.56
C GLY A 103 5.80 -12.24 6.42
N MET A 104 5.24 -11.06 6.66
CA MET A 104 5.17 -10.01 5.64
C MET A 104 6.58 -9.48 5.33
N PRO A 105 6.96 -9.32 4.04
CA PRO A 105 8.29 -8.88 3.68
C PRO A 105 8.49 -7.41 4.07
N CYS A 106 9.49 -7.14 4.91
CA CYS A 106 9.83 -5.80 5.38
C CYS A 106 11.10 -5.22 4.71
N ALA A 107 12.00 -6.10 4.26
CA ALA A 107 13.20 -5.77 3.51
C ALA A 107 13.70 -7.01 2.73
N PHE A 108 14.82 -6.86 2.02
CA PHE A 108 15.42 -7.96 1.26
C PHE A 108 15.77 -9.15 2.17
N GLY A 109 15.02 -10.25 2.01
CA GLY A 109 15.20 -11.47 2.80
C GLY A 109 14.80 -11.34 4.28
N ALA A 110 14.13 -10.26 4.67
CA ALA A 110 13.66 -10.01 6.03
C ALA A 110 12.13 -9.98 6.08
N THR A 111 11.58 -10.50 7.16
CA THR A 111 10.12 -10.60 7.37
C THR A 111 9.73 -10.04 8.72
N CYS A 112 8.50 -9.53 8.82
CA CYS A 112 7.90 -9.14 10.09
C CYS A 112 7.75 -10.37 11.00
N ASP A 113 8.17 -10.24 12.25
CA ASP A 113 7.96 -11.24 13.29
C ASP A 113 6.65 -11.00 14.07
N SER A 114 6.35 -11.89 15.01
CA SER A 114 5.16 -11.79 15.86
C SER A 114 5.19 -10.59 16.83
N SER A 115 6.34 -9.96 17.03
CA SER A 115 6.49 -8.74 17.82
C SER A 115 6.23 -7.46 17.01
N GLY A 116 5.97 -7.59 15.70
CA GLY A 116 5.83 -6.46 14.80
C GLY A 116 7.17 -5.81 14.46
N LYS A 117 8.28 -6.56 14.47
CA LYS A 117 9.60 -6.06 14.09
C LYS A 117 10.09 -6.72 12.81
N CYS A 118 10.84 -5.96 12.02
CA CYS A 118 11.51 -6.52 10.84
C CYS A 118 12.72 -7.37 11.26
N SER A 119 12.61 -8.68 11.06
CA SER A 119 13.63 -9.66 11.43
C SER A 119 14.37 -10.15 10.19
N CYS A 120 15.69 -10.01 10.19
CA CYS A 120 16.56 -10.51 9.12
C CYS A 120 17.35 -11.73 9.64
N PRO A 121 17.00 -12.97 9.23
CA PRO A 121 17.69 -14.17 9.68
C PRO A 121 19.18 -14.15 9.36
N PHE A 122 19.58 -13.54 8.24
CA PHE A 122 20.98 -13.41 7.87
C PHE A 122 21.76 -12.56 8.88
N CYS A 123 21.25 -11.37 9.24
CA CYS A 123 21.88 -10.49 10.23
C CYS A 123 21.81 -11.08 11.65
N ASN A 124 20.66 -11.66 12.03
CA ASN A 124 20.45 -12.20 13.38
C ASN A 124 21.34 -13.41 13.68
N LYS A 125 21.68 -14.22 12.66
CA LYS A 125 22.60 -15.37 12.81
C LYS A 125 24.07 -15.00 12.71
N SER A 126 24.41 -13.83 12.15
CA SER A 126 25.80 -13.39 11.92
C SER A 126 26.28 -12.28 12.85
N GLY A 127 25.38 -11.64 13.62
CA GLY A 127 25.70 -10.55 14.55
C GLY A 127 26.18 -10.98 15.95
N GLY A 128 26.34 -12.28 16.20
CA GLY A 128 26.93 -12.80 17.43
C GLY A 128 28.41 -13.12 17.25
N LYS A 129 29.26 -12.10 17.31
CA LYS A 129 30.70 -12.24 17.55
C LYS A 129 31.15 -11.19 18.56
#